data_AF-A0A3D4H508-F1
#
_entry.id   AF-A0A3D4H508-F1
#
_cell.length_a   1.000
_cell.length_b   1.000
_cell.length_c   1.000
_cell.angle_alpha   90.00
_cell.angle_beta   90.00
_cell.angle_gamma   90.00
#
_symmetry.space_group_name_H-M   'P 1'
#
loop_
_entity.id
_entity.type
_entity.pdbx_description
1 polymer ?
#
loop_
_entity_poly.entity_id
_entity_poly.type
_entity_poly.pdbx_seq_one_letter_code
_entity_poly.pdbx_strand_id
1 'polypeptide(L)'
;MVSCGGGLIAQPGILEIVQSKGPVVCLLASPQTVWERVKGNRKRPLLNVEDPLAKIEELLKEREPIYRKAGTEVLTDARTIADVAAHVVRIYKSETRSWPPK
;
A
#
# COMPACT_ATOMS: atom_id res chain seq x y z
N MET A 1 -12.24 0.14 -8.61
CA MET A 1 -11.19 0.24 -7.57
C MET A 1 -10.37 -1.04 -7.62
N VAL A 2 -9.04 -0.93 -7.62
CA VAL A 2 -8.13 -2.08 -7.74
C VAL A 2 -7.25 -2.13 -6.49
N SER A 3 -7.15 -3.30 -5.85
CA SER A 3 -6.16 -3.54 -4.79
C SER A 3 -4.89 -4.10 -5.41
N CYS A 4 -3.80 -3.33 -5.35
CA CYS A 4 -2.53 -3.76 -5.89
C CYS A 4 -1.85 -4.74 -4.93
N GLY A 5 -1.26 -5.82 -5.45
CA GLY A 5 -0.39 -6.68 -4.65
C GLY A 5 0.79 -5.89 -4.09
N GLY A 6 1.25 -6.22 -2.88
CA GLY A 6 2.28 -5.43 -2.18
C GLY A 6 3.65 -5.36 -2.88
N GLY A 7 3.91 -6.20 -3.88
CA GLY A 7 5.11 -6.12 -4.72
C GLY A 7 4.85 -5.54 -6.12
N LEU A 8 3.59 -5.30 -6.49
CA LEU A 8 3.24 -4.90 -7.85
C LEU A 8 3.91 -3.58 -8.19
N ILE A 9 3.73 -2.56 -7.35
CA ILE A 9 4.21 -1.21 -7.66
C ILE A 9 5.73 -1.05 -7.57
N ALA A 10 6.41 -2.03 -6.98
CA ALA A 10 7.86 -2.03 -6.82
C ALA A 10 8.61 -2.46 -8.10
N GLN A 11 7.89 -2.97 -9.11
CA GLN A 11 8.49 -3.34 -10.39
C GLN A 11 8.85 -2.08 -11.21
N PRO A 12 9.95 -2.05 -11.97
CA PRO A 12 10.28 -0.89 -12.79
C PRO A 12 9.16 -0.53 -13.79
N GLY A 13 8.81 0.75 -13.90
CA GLY A 13 7.85 1.28 -14.89
C GLY A 13 6.36 1.07 -14.56
N ILE A 14 6.04 0.24 -13.58
CA ILE A 14 4.65 -0.06 -13.21
C ILE A 14 3.98 1.14 -12.52
N LEU A 15 4.76 1.94 -11.77
CA LEU A 15 4.21 3.01 -10.97
C LEU A 15 3.63 4.08 -11.90
N GLU A 16 4.39 4.41 -12.95
CA GLU A 16 4.00 5.33 -14.00
C GLU A 16 2.74 4.84 -14.71
N ILE A 17 2.64 3.54 -15.01
CA ILE A 17 1.46 2.94 -15.61
C ILE A 17 0.25 3.09 -14.68
N VAL A 18 0.39 2.75 -13.40
CA VAL A 18 -0.73 2.81 -12.44
C VAL A 18 -1.19 4.26 -12.25
N GLN A 19 -0.25 5.21 -12.11
CA GLN A 19 -0.57 6.64 -12.01
C GLN A 19 -1.21 7.20 -13.29
N SER A 20 -0.90 6.63 -14.47
CA SER A 20 -1.55 7.02 -15.72
C SER A 20 -3.01 6.55 -15.82
N LYS A 21 -3.48 5.65 -14.94
CA LYS A 21 -4.83 5.09 -14.98
C LYS A 21 -5.77 5.68 -13.93
N GLY A 22 -5.25 6.49 -12.99
CA GLY A 22 -6.06 7.20 -12.01
C GLY A 22 -5.31 7.57 -10.74
N PRO A 23 -6.02 8.15 -9.77
CA PRO A 23 -5.53 8.39 -8.41
C PRO A 23 -5.00 7.12 -7.75
N VAL A 24 -3.89 7.24 -7.03
CA VAL A 24 -3.24 6.12 -6.33
C VAL A 24 -3.15 6.48 -4.84
N VAL A 25 -3.65 5.57 -4.00
CA VAL A 25 -3.62 5.73 -2.54
C VAL A 25 -2.80 4.61 -1.93
N CYS A 26 -1.74 4.97 -1.22
CA CYS A 26 -0.86 4.04 -0.52
C CYS A 26 -1.33 3.86 0.93
N LEU A 27 -1.74 2.65 1.29
CA LEU A 27 -2.10 2.31 2.66
C LEU A 27 -0.85 1.84 3.42
N LEU A 28 -0.43 2.63 4.39
CA LEU A 28 0.74 2.37 5.22
C LEU A 28 0.34 1.80 6.58
N ALA A 29 1.19 0.93 7.11
CA ALA A 29 1.05 0.35 8.44
C ALA A 29 2.45 0.07 9.00
N SER A 30 2.58 0.10 10.33
CA SER A 30 3.79 -0.36 11.00
C SER A 30 4.10 -1.84 10.69
N PRO A 31 5.37 -2.26 10.69
CA PRO A 31 5.75 -3.66 10.53
C PRO A 31 4.99 -4.61 11.47
N GLN A 32 4.79 -4.19 12.71
CA GLN A 32 4.06 -4.93 13.74
C GLN A 32 2.59 -5.10 13.36
N THR A 33 1.92 -4.04 12.92
CA THR A 33 0.53 -4.13 12.44
C THR A 33 0.42 -5.01 11.20
N VAL A 34 1.38 -4.94 10.27
CA VAL A 34 1.40 -5.82 9.09
C VAL A 34 1.54 -7.28 9.53
N TRP A 35 2.47 -7.58 10.43
CA TRP A 35 2.66 -8.92 10.98
C TRP A 35 1.40 -9.45 11.64
N GLU A 36 0.78 -8.67 12.53
CA GLU A 36 -0.47 -9.05 13.21
C GLU A 36 -1.60 -9.39 12.23
N ARG A 37 -1.70 -8.66 11.12
CA ARG A 37 -2.70 -8.89 10.06
C ARG A 37 -2.42 -10.14 9.22
N VAL A 38 -1.16 -10.60 9.12
CA VAL A 38 -0.75 -11.67 8.19
C VAL A 38 -0.25 -12.94 8.85
N LYS A 39 0.05 -12.95 10.16
CA LYS A 39 0.66 -14.09 10.88
C LYS A 39 -0.10 -15.41 10.76
N GLY A 40 -1.41 -15.38 10.56
CA GLY A 40 -2.24 -16.57 10.35
C GLY A 40 -2.37 -17.03 8.89
N ASN A 41 -1.78 -16.30 7.93
CA ASN A 41 -2.03 -16.50 6.50
C ASN A 41 -0.89 -17.22 5.80
N ARG A 42 -1.09 -18.52 5.51
CA ARG A 42 -0.11 -19.38 4.80
C ARG A 42 0.03 -19.09 3.31
N LYS A 43 -0.82 -18.25 2.70
CA LYS A 43 -0.76 -17.89 1.28
C LYS A 43 0.23 -16.76 0.98
N ARG A 44 1.21 -16.52 1.87
CA ARG A 44 2.21 -15.45 1.78
C ARG A 44 3.62 -16.05 1.68
N PRO A 45 4.04 -16.56 0.50
CA PRO A 45 5.32 -17.27 0.36
C PRO A 45 6.53 -16.46 0.86
N LEU A 46 6.53 -15.15 0.65
CA LEU A 46 7.61 -14.25 1.07
C LEU A 46 7.77 -14.14 2.59
N LEU A 47 6.76 -14.54 3.38
CA LEU A 47 6.77 -14.47 4.83
C LEU A 47 6.91 -15.86 5.48
N ASN A 48 7.07 -16.92 4.70
CA ASN A 48 7.32 -18.27 5.18
C ASN A 48 8.83 -18.45 5.46
N VAL A 49 9.35 -17.63 6.38
CA VAL A 49 10.75 -17.59 6.80
C VAL A 49 10.82 -17.70 8.33
N GLU A 50 12.03 -17.89 8.87
CA GLU A 50 12.24 -18.04 10.32
C GLU A 50 11.84 -16.79 11.12
N ASP A 51 12.15 -15.59 10.61
CA ASP A 51 11.73 -14.32 11.20
C ASP A 51 10.87 -13.50 10.20
N PRO A 52 9.54 -13.69 10.21
CA PRO A 52 8.65 -12.96 9.33
C PRO A 52 8.61 -11.46 9.61
N LEU A 53 8.84 -11.02 10.86
CA LEU A 53 8.78 -9.61 11.23
C LEU A 53 9.98 -8.87 10.65
N ALA A 54 11.20 -9.41 10.81
CA ALA A 54 12.40 -8.85 10.18
C ALA A 54 12.24 -8.80 8.65
N LYS A 55 11.62 -9.83 8.05
CA LYS A 55 11.36 -9.82 6.60
C LYS A 55 10.36 -8.74 6.17
N ILE A 56 9.34 -8.47 6.98
CA ILE A 56 8.39 -7.37 6.72
C ILE A 56 9.12 -6.03 6.79
N GLU A 57 9.98 -5.81 7.78
CA GLU A 57 10.76 -4.58 7.93
C GLU A 57 11.67 -4.32 6.72
N GLU A 58 12.39 -5.37 6.27
CA GLU A 58 13.23 -5.31 5.07
C GLU A 58 12.41 -4.93 3.83
N LEU A 59 11.29 -5.63 3.59
CA LEU A 59 10.44 -5.38 2.42
C LEU A 59 9.79 -3.99 2.43
N LEU A 60 9.41 -3.48 3.60
CA LEU A 60 8.87 -2.13 3.72
C LEU A 60 9.94 -1.09 3.44
N LYS A 61 11.16 -1.27 3.99
CA LYS A 61 12.30 -0.37 3.76
C LYS A 61 12.72 -0.32 2.30
N GLU A 62 12.76 -1.48 1.64
CA GLU A 62 13.09 -1.58 0.21
C GLU A 62 12.06 -0.83 -0.66
N ARG A 63 10.78 -0.92 -0.31
CA ARG A 63 9.66 -0.37 -1.12
C ARG A 63 9.28 1.05 -0.77
N GLU A 64 9.71 1.56 0.39
CA GLU A 64 9.40 2.90 0.88
C GLU A 64 9.67 4.00 -0.15
N PRO A 65 10.81 4.04 -0.88
CA PRO A 65 11.06 5.09 -1.87
C PRO A 65 10.04 5.11 -3.01
N ILE A 66 9.46 3.96 -3.33
CA ILE A 66 8.45 3.81 -4.39
C ILE A 66 7.07 4.17 -3.85
N TYR A 67 6.72 3.71 -2.65
CA TYR A 67 5.45 4.04 -2.01
C TYR A 67 5.29 5.54 -1.80
N ARG A 68 6.36 6.23 -1.39
CA ARG A 68 6.39 7.70 -1.26
C ARG A 68 6.17 8.45 -2.56
N LYS A 69 6.55 7.85 -3.69
CA LYS A 69 6.33 8.43 -5.03
C LYS A 69 4.94 8.13 -5.58
N ALA A 70 4.22 7.18 -4.97
CA ALA A 70 3.01 6.64 -5.57
C ALA A 70 1.82 7.59 -5.50
N GLY A 71 1.75 8.46 -4.51
CA GLY A 71 0.68 9.45 -4.36
C GLY A 71 0.40 9.73 -2.90
N THR A 72 -0.89 9.84 -2.55
CA THR A 72 -1.31 10.11 -1.17
C THR A 72 -1.14 8.87 -0.29
N GLU A 73 -0.50 9.07 0.87
CA GLU A 73 -0.30 8.05 1.87
C GLU A 73 -1.36 8.13 2.98
N VAL A 74 -1.88 6.97 3.39
CA VAL A 74 -2.84 6.84 4.49
C VAL A 74 -2.30 5.86 5.51
N LEU A 75 -1.97 6.36 6.69
CA LEU A 75 -1.64 5.54 7.84
C LEU A 75 -2.90 4.78 8.33
N THR A 76 -2.75 3.49 8.56
CA THR A 76 -3.85 2.57 8.91
C THR A 76 -3.69 1.93 10.28
N ASP A 77 -2.62 2.22 11.01
CA ASP A 77 -2.42 1.75 12.39
C ASP A 77 -3.51 2.28 13.32
N ALA A 78 -4.02 1.42 14.21
CA ALA A 78 -5.05 1.75 15.20
C ALA A 78 -6.35 2.40 14.64
N ARG A 79 -6.64 2.22 13.34
CA ARG A 79 -7.86 2.73 12.70
C ARG A 79 -8.78 1.59 12.28
N THR A 80 -10.09 1.83 12.34
CA THR A 80 -11.06 0.86 11.84
C THR A 80 -11.09 0.84 10.31
N ILE A 81 -11.59 -0.25 9.73
CA ILE A 81 -11.76 -0.37 8.27
C ILE A 81 -12.67 0.75 7.75
N ALA A 82 -13.74 1.09 8.50
CA ALA A 82 -14.67 2.16 8.13
C ALA A 82 -13.97 3.53 8.07
N ASP A 83 -13.13 3.84 9.05
CA ASP A 83 -12.39 5.11 9.09
C ASP A 83 -11.37 5.24 7.96
N VAL A 84 -10.67 4.14 7.63
CA VAL A 84 -9.73 4.11 6.52
C VAL A 84 -10.47 4.24 5.20
N ALA A 85 -11.57 3.49 5.00
CA ALA A 85 -12.38 3.57 3.79
C ALA A 85 -12.96 4.98 3.57
N ALA A 86 -13.52 5.61 4.61
CA ALA A 86 -14.01 6.97 4.52
C ALA A 86 -12.89 7.97 4.16
N HIS A 87 -11.69 7.79 4.70
CA HIS A 87 -10.53 8.60 4.36
C HIS A 87 -10.13 8.43 2.89
N VAL A 88 -10.03 7.19 2.40
CA VAL A 88 -9.72 6.88 0.99
C VAL A 88 -10.76 7.51 0.05
N VAL A 89 -12.05 7.43 0.37
CA VAL A 89 -13.11 8.07 -0.43
C VAL A 89 -12.93 9.58 -0.52
N ARG A 90 -12.53 10.23 0.58
CA ARG A 90 -12.26 11.68 0.59
C ARG A 90 -11.07 12.03 -0.28
N ILE A 91 -9.98 11.25 -0.20
CA ILE A 91 -8.79 11.44 -1.06
C ILE A 91 -9.17 11.27 -2.53
N TYR A 92 -9.87 10.18 -2.86
CA TYR A 92 -10.32 9.92 -4.23
C TYR A 92 -11.18 11.07 -4.78
N LYS A 93 -12.16 11.57 -4.01
CA LYS A 93 -13.00 12.72 -4.42
C LYS A 93 -12.21 14.00 -4.62
N SER A 94 -11.10 14.17 -3.88
CA SER A 94 -10.21 15.31 -4.02
C SER A 94 -9.35 15.19 -5.28
N GLU A 95 -8.64 14.07 -5.43
CA GLU A 95 -7.67 13.86 -6.51
C GLU A 95 -8.34 13.69 -7.88
N THR A 96 -9.54 13.10 -7.95
CA THR A 96 -10.27 12.98 -9.22
C THR A 96 -10.67 14.33 -9.81
N ARG A 97 -10.83 15.38 -9.00
CA ARG A 97 -11.13 16.73 -9.51
C ARG A 97 -9.94 17.37 -10.20
N SER A 98 -8.73 17.01 -9.79
CA SER A 98 -7.47 17.55 -10.31
C SER A 98 -6.73 16.58 -11.23
N TRP A 99 -7.29 15.40 -11.52
CA TRP A 99 -6.70 14.41 -12.41
C TRP A 99 -7.23 14.59 -13.84
N PRO A 100 -6.46 15.18 -14.78
CA PRO A 100 -6.84 15.17 -16.18
C PRO A 100 -6.61 13.76 -16.74
N PRO A 101 -7.52 13.21 -17.57
CA PRO A 101 -7.18 12.07 -18.39
C PRO A 101 -6.05 12.50 -19.33
N LYS A 102 -4.91 11.79 -19.30
CA LYS A 102 -3.89 11.89 -20.34
C LYS A 102 -4.33 11.15 -21.59
#